data_AF-A0A662BGY0-F1
#
_entry.id   AF-A0A662BGY0-F1
#
_cell.length_a   1.000
_cell.length_b   1.000
_cell.length_c   1.000
_cell.angle_alpha   90.00
_cell.angle_beta   90.00
_cell.angle_gamma   90.00
#
_symmetry.space_group_name_H-M   'P 1'
#
loop_
_entity.id
_entity.type
_entity.pdbx_description
1 polymer ?
#
loop_
_entity_poly.entity_id
_entity_poly.type
_entity_poly.pdbx_seq_one_letter_code
_entity_poly.pdbx_strand_id
1 'polypeptide(L)'
;MSLNVVLGQSTKKYYKAGKTFQKAGNYEDACDQYTNALNLDPNFEKAYIQRAQVYEKLAQIENAASDYKKLTSLLPKKYDYFYHAGRLYYKLEKYDESLLMLNAATNISDKEHLAYEYKVKVLLAKKEYQSALTECKKAIKLNPVAENFYNLGTINLELNSYVLAELNFLESVTENPNYIKSHIELGFVRIKLNKLNDALNSANKALSIDSRNKMAYILRSIVYKKKLDYPSAINDLSKVTLLYPDDETAFFLRGVAYHEFNQFQNAINDFSKVTSINPESFNAIYKRANAYEQIGNFEKAIKDYEKLLVLKQKDPKSEKLLEEAKARLYELGREEKPPSILVIHPSPKNTNNIEIPGNSDEVLIKLSIIDDSKIKNILINDKSVLFSEDSLKIGFLVKIKTKEIKKLKIESTDIYNNKTSITYKLSRTETNAPKAELISPYASDNGEIYLTSNDPNLYIEGRISDESKIKSILINGVLASYKPDQLNPKFSANIDITNQNELSVTVTDIHNNSKKYLFKFNR
;
A
#
# COMPACT_ATOMS: atom_id res chain seq x y z
N MET A 1 -58.59 -59.85 -46.96
CA MET A 1 -58.74 -59.04 -45.73
C MET A 1 -57.40 -59.06 -45.00
N SER A 2 -56.63 -57.98 -45.13
CA SER A 2 -55.36 -57.82 -44.40
C SER A 2 -55.48 -56.50 -43.65
N LEU A 3 -55.86 -56.58 -42.38
CA LEU A 3 -56.08 -55.44 -41.50
C LEU A 3 -54.70 -54.93 -41.03
N ASN A 4 -54.02 -54.13 -41.85
CA ASN A 4 -52.85 -53.37 -41.40
C ASN A 4 -53.33 -52.13 -40.63
N VAL A 5 -53.60 -52.32 -39.34
CA VAL A 5 -53.79 -51.21 -38.41
C VAL A 5 -52.41 -50.63 -38.11
N VAL A 6 -52.01 -49.60 -38.86
CA VAL A 6 -50.96 -48.69 -38.41
C VAL A 6 -51.51 -48.00 -37.16
N LEU A 7 -51.12 -48.48 -35.98
CA LEU A 7 -51.37 -47.83 -34.69
C LEU A 7 -50.59 -46.51 -34.63
N GLY A 8 -51.02 -45.53 -35.44
CA GLY A 8 -50.45 -44.19 -35.45
C GLY A 8 -50.46 -43.63 -34.03
N GLN A 9 -49.28 -43.24 -33.56
CA GLN A 9 -49.16 -42.49 -32.31
C GLN A 9 -49.82 -41.12 -32.52
N SER A 10 -50.69 -40.72 -31.59
CA SER A 10 -51.34 -39.40 -31.61
C SER A 10 -50.82 -38.55 -30.47
N THR A 11 -50.93 -37.22 -30.58
CA THR A 11 -50.57 -36.26 -29.50
C THR A 11 -51.08 -36.71 -28.13
N LYS A 12 -52.34 -37.16 -28.06
CA LYS A 12 -52.96 -37.66 -26.82
C LYS A 12 -52.34 -38.96 -26.30
N LYS A 13 -51.90 -39.87 -27.18
CA LYS A 13 -51.23 -41.13 -26.79
C LYS A 13 -49.85 -40.84 -26.20
N TYR A 14 -49.03 -40.03 -26.87
CA TYR A 14 -47.73 -39.59 -26.37
C TYR A 14 -47.87 -38.89 -25.01
N TYR A 15 -48.82 -37.98 -24.87
CA TYR A 15 -49.11 -37.32 -23.59
C TYR A 15 -49.50 -38.30 -22.49
N LYS A 16 -50.36 -39.29 -22.78
CA LYS A 16 -50.75 -40.31 -21.79
C LYS A 16 -49.55 -41.17 -21.39
N ALA A 17 -48.69 -41.54 -22.34
CA ALA A 17 -47.46 -42.28 -22.07
C ALA A 17 -46.51 -41.47 -21.17
N GLY A 18 -46.29 -40.18 -21.46
CA GLY A 18 -45.49 -39.28 -20.62
C GLY A 18 -45.99 -39.21 -19.19
N LYS A 19 -47.31 -39.12 -18.99
CA LYS A 19 -47.91 -39.17 -17.64
C LYS A 19 -47.67 -40.50 -16.93
N THR A 20 -47.66 -41.62 -17.65
CA THR A 20 -47.38 -42.94 -17.08
C THR A 20 -45.93 -43.02 -16.61
N PHE A 21 -44.96 -42.61 -17.45
CA PHE A 21 -43.55 -42.57 -17.08
C PHE A 21 -43.29 -41.63 -15.90
N GLN A 22 -43.89 -40.43 -15.91
CA GLN A 22 -43.77 -39.47 -14.81
C GLN A 22 -44.28 -40.02 -13.48
N LYS A 23 -45.36 -40.82 -13.49
CA LYS A 23 -45.86 -41.51 -12.29
C LYS A 23 -44.95 -42.63 -11.82
N ALA A 24 -44.26 -43.29 -12.76
CA ALA A 24 -43.26 -44.32 -12.46
C ALA A 24 -41.92 -43.74 -11.97
N GLY A 25 -41.73 -42.42 -12.03
CA GLY A 25 -40.47 -41.76 -11.67
C GLY A 25 -39.45 -41.68 -12.82
N ASN A 26 -39.78 -42.20 -14.00
CA ASN A 26 -38.95 -42.12 -15.20
C ASN A 26 -39.12 -40.75 -15.87
N TYR A 27 -38.41 -39.75 -15.36
CA TYR A 27 -38.60 -38.36 -15.78
C TYR A 27 -38.03 -38.05 -17.17
N GLU A 28 -36.93 -38.68 -17.57
CA GLU A 28 -36.33 -38.50 -18.90
C GLU A 28 -37.28 -39.03 -19.99
N ASP A 29 -37.74 -40.29 -19.86
CA ASP A 29 -38.73 -40.88 -20.76
C ASP A 29 -40.01 -40.03 -20.82
N ALA A 30 -40.47 -39.51 -19.68
CA ALA A 30 -41.65 -38.65 -19.64
C ALA A 30 -41.45 -37.37 -20.48
N CYS A 31 -40.29 -36.72 -20.36
CA CYS A 31 -39.93 -35.55 -21.17
C CYS A 31 -39.91 -35.88 -22.67
N ASP A 32 -39.36 -37.03 -23.06
CA ASP A 32 -39.33 -37.47 -24.45
C ASP A 32 -40.74 -37.67 -25.01
N GLN A 33 -41.61 -38.34 -24.24
CA GLN A 33 -43.01 -38.53 -24.65
C GLN A 33 -43.75 -37.19 -24.76
N TYR A 34 -43.54 -36.24 -23.85
CA TYR A 34 -44.15 -34.92 -23.97
C TYR A 34 -43.59 -34.12 -25.16
N THR A 35 -42.29 -34.26 -25.45
CA THR A 35 -41.66 -33.65 -26.62
C THR A 35 -42.24 -34.20 -27.91
N ASN A 36 -42.41 -35.52 -28.01
CA ASN A 36 -43.08 -36.14 -29.15
C ASN A 36 -44.52 -35.68 -29.32
N ALA A 37 -45.26 -35.48 -28.21
CA ALA A 37 -46.60 -34.88 -28.28
C ALA A 37 -46.55 -33.45 -28.86
N LEU A 38 -45.59 -32.63 -28.44
CA LEU A 38 -45.43 -31.25 -28.89
C LEU A 38 -44.90 -31.13 -30.33
N ASN A 39 -44.13 -32.11 -30.81
CA ASN A 39 -43.72 -32.18 -32.22
C ASN A 39 -44.93 -32.42 -33.14
N LEU A 40 -45.96 -33.15 -32.68
CA LEU A 40 -47.19 -33.37 -33.42
C LEU A 40 -48.19 -32.21 -33.28
N ASP A 41 -48.24 -31.58 -32.11
CA ASP A 41 -49.09 -30.40 -31.84
C ASP A 41 -48.32 -29.35 -31.02
N PRO A 42 -47.68 -28.37 -31.69
CA PRO A 42 -46.89 -27.33 -31.03
C PRO A 42 -47.71 -26.36 -30.16
N ASN A 43 -49.04 -26.45 -30.15
CA ASN A 43 -49.91 -25.62 -29.32
C ASN A 43 -50.53 -26.42 -28.17
N PHE A 44 -50.08 -27.66 -27.94
CA PHE A 44 -50.66 -28.54 -26.93
C PHE A 44 -50.24 -28.16 -25.51
N GLU A 45 -50.97 -27.19 -24.94
CA GLU A 45 -50.77 -26.59 -23.62
C GLU A 45 -50.46 -27.61 -22.51
N LYS A 46 -51.25 -28.69 -22.41
CA LYS A 46 -51.11 -29.70 -21.36
C LYS A 46 -49.75 -30.40 -21.37
N ALA A 47 -49.15 -30.60 -22.55
CA ALA A 47 -47.83 -31.21 -22.65
C ALA A 47 -46.72 -30.25 -22.21
N TYR A 48 -46.79 -28.96 -22.56
CA TYR A 48 -45.86 -27.96 -22.04
C TYR A 48 -45.89 -27.87 -20.51
N ILE A 49 -47.09 -27.82 -19.89
CA ILE A 49 -47.21 -27.76 -18.43
C ILE A 49 -46.54 -28.97 -17.77
N GLN A 50 -46.86 -30.18 -18.24
CA GLN A 50 -46.31 -31.39 -17.63
C GLN A 50 -44.81 -31.54 -17.89
N ARG A 51 -44.33 -31.17 -19.09
CA ARG A 51 -42.91 -31.23 -19.43
C ARG A 51 -42.10 -30.23 -18.61
N ALA A 52 -42.60 -29.00 -18.43
CA ALA A 52 -41.96 -28.02 -17.55
C ALA A 52 -41.83 -28.52 -16.11
N GLN A 53 -42.89 -29.13 -15.56
CA GLN A 53 -42.87 -29.71 -14.21
C GLN A 53 -41.86 -30.87 -14.09
N VAL A 54 -41.73 -31.69 -15.13
CA VAL A 54 -40.72 -32.76 -15.17
C VAL A 54 -39.32 -32.19 -15.31
N TYR A 55 -39.12 -31.17 -16.14
CA TYR A 55 -37.84 -30.45 -16.24
C TYR A 55 -37.41 -29.85 -14.90
N GLU A 56 -38.33 -29.28 -14.12
CA GLU A 56 -38.01 -28.80 -12.76
C GLU A 56 -37.55 -29.95 -11.83
N LYS A 57 -38.15 -31.14 -11.93
CA LYS A 57 -37.72 -32.32 -11.17
C LYS A 57 -36.34 -32.85 -11.60
N LEU A 58 -36.00 -32.68 -12.88
CA LEU A 58 -34.69 -33.01 -13.45
C LEU A 58 -33.65 -31.89 -13.24
N ALA A 59 -33.99 -30.82 -12.52
CA ALA A 59 -33.17 -29.61 -12.37
C ALA A 59 -32.78 -28.92 -13.71
N GLN A 60 -33.52 -29.17 -14.79
CA GLN A 60 -33.36 -28.51 -16.09
C GLN A 60 -34.16 -27.20 -16.13
N ILE A 61 -33.72 -26.22 -15.34
CA ILE A 61 -34.48 -24.99 -15.07
C ILE A 61 -34.68 -24.13 -16.31
N GLU A 62 -33.70 -24.04 -17.21
CA GLU A 62 -33.78 -23.30 -18.48
C GLU A 62 -34.87 -23.87 -19.39
N ASN A 63 -34.95 -25.20 -19.49
CA ASN A 63 -35.95 -25.88 -20.31
C ASN A 63 -37.35 -25.67 -19.74
N ALA A 64 -37.51 -25.77 -18.41
CA ALA A 64 -38.77 -25.46 -17.75
C ALA A 64 -39.20 -23.99 -17.97
N ALA A 65 -38.27 -23.04 -17.84
CA ALA A 65 -38.54 -21.62 -18.06
C ALA A 65 -38.97 -21.34 -19.51
N SER A 66 -38.33 -22.00 -20.48
CA SER A 66 -38.68 -21.91 -21.90
C SER A 66 -40.11 -22.42 -22.17
N ASP A 67 -40.48 -23.58 -21.60
CA ASP A 67 -41.82 -24.14 -21.74
C ASP A 67 -42.89 -23.21 -21.15
N TYR A 68 -42.64 -22.63 -19.96
CA TYR A 68 -43.55 -21.64 -19.38
C TYR A 68 -43.62 -20.34 -20.19
N LYS A 69 -42.49 -19.84 -20.72
CA LYS A 69 -42.50 -18.67 -21.64
C LYS A 69 -43.25 -18.97 -22.93
N LYS A 70 -43.22 -20.20 -23.44
CA LYS A 70 -44.03 -20.58 -24.59
C LYS A 70 -45.53 -20.54 -24.24
N LEU A 71 -45.90 -21.04 -23.05
CA LEU A 71 -47.28 -20.98 -22.55
C LEU A 71 -47.82 -19.56 -22.40
N THR A 72 -46.99 -18.57 -22.00
CA THR A 72 -47.44 -17.16 -21.93
C THR A 72 -47.80 -16.58 -23.29
N SER A 73 -47.14 -17.05 -24.36
CA SER A 73 -47.46 -16.64 -25.74
C SER A 73 -48.74 -17.30 -26.27
N LEU A 74 -49.02 -18.54 -25.84
CA LEU A 74 -50.24 -19.26 -26.22
C LEU A 74 -51.48 -18.72 -25.52
N LEU A 75 -51.34 -18.34 -24.24
CA LEU A 75 -52.44 -17.93 -23.37
C LEU A 75 -52.04 -16.69 -22.55
N PRO A 76 -52.08 -15.49 -23.14
CA PRO A 76 -51.52 -14.27 -22.53
C PRO A 76 -52.32 -13.71 -21.34
N LYS A 77 -53.45 -14.32 -20.97
CA LYS A 77 -54.29 -13.90 -19.82
C LYS A 77 -54.25 -14.88 -18.64
N LYS A 78 -53.29 -15.82 -18.61
CA LYS A 78 -53.17 -16.83 -17.56
C LYS A 78 -52.04 -16.47 -16.58
N TYR A 79 -52.41 -16.08 -15.36
CA TYR A 79 -51.47 -15.69 -14.29
C TYR A 79 -50.36 -16.74 -14.06
N ASP A 80 -50.74 -18.01 -13.92
CA ASP A 80 -49.83 -19.09 -13.53
C ASP A 80 -48.62 -19.23 -14.46
N TYR A 81 -48.79 -19.06 -15.77
CA TYR A 81 -47.69 -19.24 -16.73
C TYR A 81 -46.65 -18.14 -16.61
N PHE A 82 -47.09 -16.89 -16.42
CA PHE A 82 -46.20 -15.76 -16.19
C PHE A 82 -45.51 -15.86 -14.83
N TYR A 83 -46.25 -16.23 -13.78
CA TYR A 83 -45.67 -16.47 -12.46
C TYR A 83 -44.61 -17.58 -12.49
N HIS A 84 -44.91 -18.72 -13.10
CA HIS A 84 -43.98 -19.84 -13.21
C HIS A 84 -42.76 -19.52 -14.09
N ALA A 85 -42.93 -18.78 -15.20
CA ALA A 85 -41.79 -18.29 -15.97
C ALA A 85 -40.93 -17.34 -15.13
N GLY A 86 -41.55 -16.37 -14.45
CA GLY A 86 -40.88 -15.40 -13.61
C GLY A 86 -40.05 -16.04 -12.48
N ARG A 87 -40.64 -16.94 -11.69
CA ARG A 87 -39.92 -17.62 -10.61
C ARG A 87 -38.71 -18.42 -11.11
N LEU A 88 -38.79 -18.99 -12.31
CA LEU A 88 -37.70 -19.78 -12.89
C LEU A 88 -36.61 -18.86 -13.45
N TYR A 89 -36.96 -17.75 -14.08
CA TYR A 89 -35.98 -16.74 -14.48
C TYR A 89 -35.24 -16.14 -13.28
N TYR A 90 -35.90 -15.94 -12.14
CA TYR A 90 -35.23 -15.57 -10.89
C TYR A 90 -34.19 -16.61 -10.46
N LYS A 91 -34.53 -17.92 -10.51
CA LYS A 91 -33.58 -19.00 -10.19
C LYS A 91 -32.39 -19.06 -11.15
N LEU A 92 -32.58 -18.62 -12.41
CA LEU A 92 -31.54 -18.51 -13.43
C LEU A 92 -30.74 -17.19 -13.34
N GLU A 93 -31.02 -16.36 -12.33
CA GLU A 93 -30.43 -15.02 -12.17
C GLU A 93 -30.69 -14.07 -13.36
N LYS A 94 -31.70 -14.39 -14.18
CA LYS A 94 -32.20 -13.57 -15.29
C LYS A 94 -33.24 -12.59 -14.77
N TYR A 95 -32.76 -11.61 -14.01
CA TYR A 95 -33.61 -10.73 -13.20
C TYR A 95 -34.54 -9.85 -14.03
N ASP A 96 -34.11 -9.38 -15.20
CA ASP A 96 -34.94 -8.53 -16.07
C ASP A 96 -36.08 -9.32 -16.71
N GLU A 97 -35.81 -10.51 -17.25
CA GLU A 97 -36.84 -11.41 -17.76
C GLU A 97 -37.78 -11.88 -16.66
N SER A 98 -37.25 -12.14 -15.47
CA SER A 98 -38.05 -12.45 -14.29
C SER A 98 -39.03 -11.34 -13.97
N LEU A 99 -38.54 -10.09 -13.86
CA LEU A 99 -39.38 -8.95 -13.52
C LEU A 99 -40.42 -8.66 -14.60
N LEU A 100 -40.07 -8.83 -15.89
CA LEU A 100 -41.00 -8.70 -17.00
C LEU A 100 -42.16 -9.70 -16.88
N MET A 101 -41.86 -10.98 -16.63
CA MET A 101 -42.89 -12.01 -16.47
C MET A 101 -43.74 -11.78 -15.23
N LEU A 102 -43.12 -11.43 -14.10
CA LEU A 102 -43.86 -11.20 -12.85
C LEU A 102 -44.73 -9.95 -12.92
N ASN A 103 -44.30 -8.87 -13.60
CA ASN A 103 -45.13 -7.70 -13.84
C ASN A 103 -46.36 -8.05 -14.68
N ALA A 104 -46.18 -8.84 -15.74
CA ALA A 104 -47.30 -9.36 -16.53
C ALA A 104 -48.25 -10.21 -15.69
N ALA A 105 -47.75 -11.07 -14.80
CA ALA A 105 -48.57 -11.83 -13.86
C ALA A 105 -49.41 -10.90 -12.97
N THR A 106 -48.79 -9.90 -12.32
CA THR A 106 -49.51 -8.96 -11.43
C THR A 106 -50.49 -8.05 -12.16
N ASN A 107 -50.28 -7.79 -13.46
CA ASN A 107 -51.22 -7.04 -14.29
C ASN A 107 -52.45 -7.87 -14.67
N ILE A 108 -52.32 -9.21 -14.72
CA ILE A 108 -53.43 -10.13 -14.97
C ILE A 108 -54.26 -10.33 -13.70
N SER A 109 -53.59 -10.51 -12.55
CA SER A 109 -54.24 -10.65 -11.25
C SER A 109 -53.42 -9.96 -10.17
N ASP A 110 -54.01 -8.97 -9.53
CA ASP A 110 -53.39 -8.19 -8.46
C ASP A 110 -53.68 -8.76 -7.05
N LYS A 111 -54.48 -9.83 -6.96
CA LYS A 111 -54.88 -10.48 -5.70
C LYS A 111 -53.99 -11.66 -5.30
N GLU A 112 -53.17 -12.17 -6.21
CA GLU A 112 -52.29 -13.30 -5.98
C GLU A 112 -50.95 -12.84 -5.38
N HIS A 113 -50.57 -13.37 -4.22
CA HIS A 113 -49.38 -12.90 -3.50
C HIS A 113 -48.05 -13.37 -4.12
N LEU A 114 -48.01 -14.57 -4.72
CA LEU A 114 -46.77 -15.22 -5.12
C LEU A 114 -45.92 -14.41 -6.11
N ALA A 115 -46.54 -13.73 -7.08
CA ALA A 115 -45.80 -12.90 -8.02
C ALA A 115 -45.16 -11.70 -7.33
N TYR A 116 -45.84 -11.06 -6.39
CA TYR A 116 -45.29 -9.96 -5.58
C TYR A 116 -44.10 -10.41 -4.74
N GLU A 117 -44.19 -11.58 -4.09
CA GLU A 117 -43.09 -12.14 -3.30
C GLU A 117 -41.82 -12.37 -4.13
N TYR A 118 -41.97 -12.89 -5.35
CA TYR A 118 -40.82 -13.03 -6.26
C TYR A 118 -40.34 -11.70 -6.82
N LYS A 119 -41.22 -10.72 -7.08
CA LYS A 119 -40.79 -9.36 -7.47
C LYS A 119 -39.89 -8.75 -6.39
N VAL A 120 -40.26 -8.89 -5.12
CA VAL A 120 -39.43 -8.42 -4.00
C VAL A 120 -38.05 -9.05 -4.01
N LYS A 121 -37.96 -10.38 -4.19
CA LYS A 121 -36.68 -11.11 -4.27
C LYS A 121 -35.81 -10.64 -5.44
N VAL A 122 -36.41 -10.44 -6.61
CA VAL A 122 -35.71 -9.92 -7.80
C VAL A 122 -35.20 -8.50 -7.57
N LEU A 123 -36.06 -7.61 -7.05
CA LEU A 123 -35.71 -6.21 -6.82
C LEU A 123 -34.63 -6.06 -5.74
N LEU A 124 -34.65 -6.90 -4.70
CA LEU A 124 -33.57 -7.00 -3.71
C LEU A 124 -32.26 -7.43 -4.36
N ALA A 125 -32.27 -8.46 -5.21
CA ALA A 125 -31.08 -8.91 -5.94
C ALA A 125 -30.51 -7.81 -6.86
N LYS A 126 -31.40 -7.02 -7.49
CA LYS A 126 -31.04 -5.85 -8.31
C LYS A 126 -30.67 -4.61 -7.49
N LYS A 127 -30.80 -4.64 -6.16
CA LYS A 127 -30.61 -3.50 -5.25
C LYS A 127 -31.55 -2.30 -5.54
N GLU A 128 -32.71 -2.57 -6.13
CA GLU A 128 -33.77 -1.59 -6.40
C GLU A 128 -34.69 -1.43 -5.19
N TYR A 129 -34.14 -0.93 -4.07
CA TYR A 129 -34.79 -0.97 -2.76
C TYR A 129 -36.11 -0.19 -2.68
N GLN A 130 -36.24 0.93 -3.38
CA GLN A 130 -37.47 1.74 -3.38
C GLN A 130 -38.64 1.02 -4.09
N SER A 131 -38.34 0.37 -5.22
CA SER A 131 -39.31 -0.48 -5.91
C SER A 131 -39.66 -1.68 -5.06
N ALA A 132 -38.65 -2.33 -4.46
CA ALA A 132 -38.84 -3.47 -3.56
C ALA A 132 -39.77 -3.11 -2.39
N LEU A 133 -39.61 -1.93 -1.79
CA LEU A 133 -40.45 -1.43 -0.70
C LEU A 133 -41.93 -1.39 -1.09
N THR A 134 -42.22 -0.92 -2.31
CA THR A 134 -43.59 -0.78 -2.81
C THR A 134 -44.24 -2.15 -3.03
N GLU A 135 -43.52 -3.06 -3.68
CA GLU A 135 -44.01 -4.41 -3.95
C GLU A 135 -44.13 -5.25 -2.66
N CYS A 136 -43.22 -5.06 -1.70
CA CYS A 136 -43.24 -5.77 -0.42
C CYS A 136 -44.43 -5.37 0.44
N LYS A 137 -44.83 -4.09 0.44
CA LYS A 137 -46.06 -3.65 1.13
C LYS A 137 -47.31 -4.32 0.54
N LYS A 138 -47.36 -4.52 -0.79
CA LYS A 138 -48.44 -5.28 -1.44
C LYS A 138 -48.38 -6.76 -1.05
N ALA A 139 -47.20 -7.38 -1.08
CA ALA A 139 -47.01 -8.77 -0.68
C ALA A 139 -47.49 -9.04 0.75
N ILE A 140 -47.14 -8.16 1.71
CA ILE A 140 -47.59 -8.26 3.11
C ILE A 140 -49.11 -8.12 3.22
N LYS A 141 -49.71 -7.18 2.49
CA LYS A 141 -51.17 -6.98 2.50
C LYS A 141 -51.93 -8.24 2.04
N LEU A 142 -51.37 -8.97 1.08
CA LEU A 142 -51.97 -10.20 0.54
C LEU A 142 -51.62 -11.44 1.36
N ASN A 143 -50.40 -11.49 1.91
CA ASN A 143 -49.89 -12.63 2.66
C ASN A 143 -48.94 -12.17 3.79
N PRO A 144 -49.46 -11.88 4.99
CA PRO A 144 -48.68 -11.35 6.11
C PRO A 144 -47.91 -12.48 6.82
N VAL A 145 -46.87 -13.01 6.18
CA VAL A 145 -46.01 -14.06 6.75
C VAL A 145 -44.65 -13.51 7.17
N ALA A 146 -44.00 -14.23 8.09
CA ALA A 146 -42.67 -13.85 8.61
C ALA A 146 -41.63 -13.54 7.53
N GLU A 147 -41.60 -14.26 6.41
CA GLU A 147 -40.68 -14.00 5.29
C GLU A 147 -40.92 -12.63 4.64
N ASN A 148 -42.17 -12.20 4.49
CA ASN A 148 -42.50 -10.90 3.89
C ASN A 148 -42.15 -9.74 4.82
N PHE A 149 -42.38 -9.89 6.12
CA PHE A 149 -41.90 -8.93 7.13
C PHE A 149 -40.37 -8.88 7.22
N TYR A 150 -39.71 -10.04 7.12
CA TYR A 150 -38.24 -10.11 7.05
C TYR A 150 -37.70 -9.35 5.84
N ASN A 151 -38.27 -9.58 4.65
CA ASN A 151 -37.89 -8.86 3.43
C ASN A 151 -38.09 -7.36 3.58
N LEU A 152 -39.20 -6.91 4.20
CA LEU A 152 -39.43 -5.49 4.47
C LEU A 152 -38.40 -4.92 5.44
N GLY A 153 -38.03 -5.66 6.49
CA GLY A 153 -36.95 -5.31 7.40
C GLY A 153 -35.61 -5.16 6.68
N THR A 154 -35.26 -6.09 5.79
CA THR A 154 -34.06 -6.02 4.95
C THR A 154 -34.07 -4.80 4.02
N ILE A 155 -35.20 -4.51 3.37
CA ILE A 155 -35.34 -3.32 2.51
C ILE A 155 -35.09 -2.05 3.32
N ASN A 156 -35.72 -1.92 4.49
CA ASN A 156 -35.54 -0.75 5.35
C ASN A 156 -34.12 -0.64 5.92
N LEU A 157 -33.44 -1.77 6.17
CA LEU A 157 -32.04 -1.79 6.57
C LEU A 157 -31.13 -1.22 5.47
N GLU A 158 -31.31 -1.68 4.23
CA GLU A 158 -30.55 -1.18 3.06
C GLU A 158 -30.83 0.31 2.76
N LEU A 159 -32.05 0.78 3.05
CA LEU A 159 -32.42 2.20 3.01
C LEU A 159 -31.96 3.00 4.24
N ASN A 160 -31.12 2.43 5.12
CA ASN A 160 -30.63 3.03 6.36
C ASN A 160 -31.74 3.46 7.35
N SER A 161 -32.95 2.94 7.19
CA SER A 161 -34.11 3.22 8.06
C SER A 161 -34.15 2.24 9.23
N TYR A 162 -33.14 2.31 10.10
CA TYR A 162 -32.89 1.32 11.16
C TYR A 162 -34.07 1.09 12.13
N VAL A 163 -34.81 2.15 12.48
CA VAL A 163 -35.98 2.04 13.37
C VAL A 163 -37.11 1.25 12.70
N LEU A 164 -37.37 1.51 11.41
CA LEU A 164 -38.36 0.75 10.65
C LEU A 164 -37.90 -0.71 10.44
N ALA A 165 -36.61 -0.90 10.14
CA ALA A 165 -36.04 -2.24 10.03
C ALA A 165 -36.23 -3.06 11.31
N GLU A 166 -35.96 -2.46 12.49
CA GLU A 166 -36.21 -3.11 13.78
C GLU A 166 -37.68 -3.51 13.95
N LEU A 167 -38.61 -2.60 13.65
CA LEU A 167 -40.05 -2.87 13.74
C LEU A 167 -40.47 -4.02 12.81
N ASN A 168 -40.01 -4.04 11.56
CA ASN A 168 -40.40 -5.10 10.62
C ASN A 168 -39.74 -6.45 10.94
N PHE A 169 -38.51 -6.48 11.45
CA PHE A 169 -37.94 -7.72 11.96
C PHE A 169 -38.67 -8.21 13.23
N LEU A 170 -39.17 -7.30 14.07
CA LEU A 170 -40.05 -7.64 15.20
C LEU A 170 -41.38 -8.25 14.74
N GLU A 171 -42.03 -7.68 13.73
CA GLU A 171 -43.23 -8.27 13.11
C GLU A 171 -42.93 -9.68 12.58
N SER A 172 -41.78 -9.85 11.91
CA SER A 172 -41.37 -11.17 11.40
C SER A 172 -41.21 -12.23 12.49
N VAL A 173 -40.55 -11.91 13.62
CA VAL A 173 -40.42 -12.87 14.73
C VAL A 173 -41.71 -13.04 15.53
N THR A 174 -42.64 -12.11 15.43
CA THR A 174 -43.98 -12.24 16.03
C THR A 174 -44.81 -13.25 15.23
N GLU A 175 -44.79 -13.15 13.90
CA GLU A 175 -45.46 -14.10 13.01
C GLU A 175 -44.85 -15.50 13.06
N ASN A 176 -43.53 -15.60 13.14
CA ASN A 176 -42.84 -16.88 13.33
C ASN A 176 -41.68 -16.74 14.34
N PRO A 177 -41.91 -17.11 15.61
CA PRO A 177 -40.89 -17.06 16.65
C PRO A 177 -39.63 -17.90 16.37
N ASN A 178 -39.72 -18.89 15.48
CA ASN A 178 -38.61 -19.77 15.11
C ASN A 178 -37.88 -19.30 13.84
N TYR A 179 -38.20 -18.12 13.29
CA TYR A 179 -37.54 -17.59 12.10
C TYR A 179 -36.16 -17.00 12.45
N ILE A 180 -35.16 -17.88 12.53
CA ILE A 180 -33.80 -17.56 13.00
C ILE A 180 -33.18 -16.35 12.28
N LYS A 181 -33.39 -16.23 10.95
CA LYS A 181 -32.86 -15.11 10.14
C LYS A 181 -33.31 -13.76 10.68
N SER A 182 -34.57 -13.62 11.09
CA SER A 182 -35.08 -12.36 11.64
C SER A 182 -34.51 -12.07 13.02
N HIS A 183 -34.30 -13.07 13.88
CA HIS A 183 -33.61 -12.84 15.16
C HIS A 183 -32.19 -12.31 14.96
N ILE A 184 -31.45 -12.88 13.99
CA ILE A 184 -30.08 -12.46 13.69
C ILE A 184 -30.06 -11.02 13.15
N GLU A 185 -30.86 -10.72 12.13
CA GLU A 185 -30.90 -9.37 11.54
C GLU A 185 -31.44 -8.32 12.52
N LEU A 186 -32.44 -8.67 13.32
CA LEU A 186 -32.94 -7.83 14.42
C LEU A 186 -31.81 -7.47 15.39
N GLY A 187 -30.95 -8.45 15.73
CA GLY A 187 -29.79 -8.22 16.59
C GLY A 187 -28.78 -7.26 15.95
N PHE A 188 -28.46 -7.43 14.67
CA PHE A 188 -27.56 -6.52 13.96
C PHE A 188 -28.10 -5.09 13.86
N VAL A 189 -29.40 -4.93 13.56
CA VAL A 189 -30.06 -3.62 13.57
C VAL A 189 -30.02 -2.98 14.96
N ARG A 190 -30.28 -3.75 16.01
CA ARG A 190 -30.20 -3.26 17.40
C ARG A 190 -28.81 -2.82 17.79
N ILE A 191 -27.75 -3.46 17.28
CA ILE A 191 -26.38 -2.97 17.44
C ILE A 191 -26.21 -1.58 16.79
N LYS A 192 -26.76 -1.36 15.59
CA LYS A 192 -26.73 -0.05 14.91
C LYS A 192 -27.48 1.02 15.69
N LEU A 193 -28.57 0.65 16.35
CA LEU A 193 -29.36 1.49 17.25
C LEU A 193 -28.78 1.60 18.68
N ASN A 194 -27.60 1.03 18.94
CA ASN A 194 -26.95 0.99 20.26
C ASN A 194 -27.78 0.29 21.38
N LYS A 195 -28.72 -0.58 21.01
CA LYS A 195 -29.55 -1.39 21.93
C LYS A 195 -28.87 -2.73 22.23
N LEU A 196 -27.73 -2.69 22.91
CA LEU A 196 -26.85 -3.87 23.06
C LEU A 196 -27.49 -5.03 23.84
N ASN A 197 -28.30 -4.75 24.87
CA ASN A 197 -28.97 -5.81 25.64
C ASN A 197 -30.06 -6.50 24.80
N ASP A 198 -30.81 -5.76 23.99
CA ASP A 198 -31.81 -6.33 23.10
C ASP A 198 -31.16 -7.15 21.97
N ALA A 199 -30.01 -6.70 21.46
CA ALA A 199 -29.21 -7.46 20.49
C ALA A 199 -28.69 -8.78 21.08
N LEU A 200 -28.23 -8.76 22.35
CA LEU A 200 -27.82 -9.97 23.08
C LEU A 200 -28.98 -10.97 23.20
N ASN A 201 -30.18 -10.47 23.55
CA ASN A 201 -31.39 -11.30 23.65
C ASN A 201 -31.75 -11.94 22.29
N SER A 202 -31.67 -11.17 21.21
CA SER A 202 -31.86 -11.67 19.85
C SER A 202 -30.88 -12.79 19.50
N ALA A 203 -29.59 -12.62 19.81
CA ALA A 203 -28.57 -13.65 19.57
C ALA A 203 -28.80 -14.92 20.41
N ASN A 204 -29.16 -14.76 21.69
CA ASN A 204 -29.51 -15.88 22.57
C ASN A 204 -30.76 -16.62 22.09
N LYS A 205 -31.76 -15.90 21.58
CA LYS A 205 -32.97 -16.52 21.03
C LYS A 205 -32.66 -17.32 19.77
N ALA A 206 -31.85 -16.79 18.86
CA ALA A 206 -31.37 -17.53 17.69
C ALA A 206 -30.63 -18.82 18.09
N LEU A 207 -29.72 -18.75 19.08
CA LEU A 207 -29.00 -19.91 19.60
C LEU A 207 -29.88 -20.92 20.36
N SER A 208 -31.00 -20.49 20.93
CA SER A 208 -31.97 -21.39 21.55
C SER A 208 -32.75 -22.22 20.53
N ILE A 209 -32.92 -21.68 19.30
CA ILE A 209 -33.59 -22.37 18.19
C ILE A 209 -32.59 -23.28 17.46
N ASP A 210 -31.38 -22.79 17.21
CA ASP A 210 -30.27 -23.53 16.60
C ASP A 210 -28.95 -23.26 17.37
N SER A 211 -28.54 -24.22 18.20
CA SER A 211 -27.37 -24.10 19.07
C SER A 211 -26.03 -24.12 18.34
N ARG A 212 -26.02 -24.45 17.04
CA ARG A 212 -24.84 -24.49 16.17
C ARG A 212 -24.83 -23.35 15.14
N ASN A 213 -25.75 -22.39 15.28
CA ASN A 213 -25.88 -21.31 14.32
C ASN A 213 -24.66 -20.37 14.34
N LYS A 214 -23.89 -20.40 13.25
CA LYS A 214 -22.67 -19.58 13.08
C LYS A 214 -22.93 -18.08 13.29
N MET A 215 -23.94 -17.56 12.60
CA MET A 215 -24.22 -16.13 12.57
C MET A 215 -24.72 -15.62 13.91
N ALA A 216 -25.44 -16.44 14.67
CA ALA A 216 -25.86 -16.09 16.03
C ALA A 216 -24.67 -15.97 17.00
N TYR A 217 -23.67 -16.86 16.92
CA TYR A 217 -22.43 -16.71 17.68
C TYR A 217 -21.64 -15.46 17.27
N ILE A 218 -21.51 -15.20 15.96
CA ILE A 218 -20.85 -13.98 15.46
C ILE A 218 -21.56 -12.73 15.97
N LEU A 219 -22.89 -12.65 15.85
CA LEU A 219 -23.69 -11.56 16.37
C LEU A 219 -23.41 -11.34 17.87
N ARG A 220 -23.50 -12.42 18.67
CA ARG A 220 -23.30 -12.33 20.12
C ARG A 220 -21.88 -11.89 20.48
N SER A 221 -20.86 -12.38 19.77
CA SER A 221 -19.47 -11.95 19.96
C SER A 221 -19.28 -10.46 19.69
N ILE A 222 -19.94 -9.90 18.68
CA ILE A 222 -19.88 -8.46 18.37
C ILE A 222 -20.56 -7.65 19.49
N VAL A 223 -21.67 -8.15 20.04
CA VAL A 223 -22.32 -7.52 21.20
C VAL A 223 -21.40 -7.53 22.41
N TYR A 224 -20.79 -8.67 22.75
CA TYR A 224 -19.84 -8.77 23.87
C TYR A 224 -18.64 -7.84 23.69
N LYS A 225 -18.04 -7.79 22.49
CA LYS A 225 -16.95 -6.87 22.16
C LYS A 225 -17.34 -5.40 22.36
N LYS A 226 -18.55 -5.00 21.92
CA LYS A 226 -19.08 -3.64 22.15
C LYS A 226 -19.34 -3.33 23.63
N LYS A 227 -19.60 -4.35 24.45
CA LYS A 227 -19.68 -4.26 25.91
C LYS A 227 -18.32 -4.37 26.60
N LEU A 228 -17.22 -4.43 25.85
CA LEU A 228 -15.84 -4.65 26.32
C LEU A 228 -15.61 -6.00 27.03
N ASP A 229 -16.52 -6.95 26.85
CA ASP A 229 -16.39 -8.34 27.33
C ASP A 229 -15.66 -9.18 26.26
N TYR A 230 -14.37 -8.92 26.11
CA TYR A 230 -13.53 -9.65 25.16
C TYR A 230 -13.46 -11.17 25.43
N PRO A 231 -13.37 -11.65 26.68
CA PRO A 231 -13.37 -13.10 26.96
C PRO A 231 -14.61 -13.81 26.41
N SER A 232 -15.81 -13.27 26.63
CA SER A 232 -17.04 -13.87 26.09
C SER A 232 -17.09 -13.81 24.56
N ALA A 233 -16.63 -12.71 23.96
CA ALA A 233 -16.53 -12.59 22.50
C ALA A 233 -15.59 -13.64 21.89
N ILE A 234 -14.40 -13.80 22.47
CA ILE A 234 -13.38 -14.78 22.07
C ILE A 234 -13.92 -16.21 22.21
N ASN A 235 -14.64 -16.51 23.30
CA ASN A 235 -15.23 -17.83 23.53
C ASN A 235 -16.27 -18.19 22.45
N ASP A 236 -17.18 -17.26 22.12
CA ASP A 236 -18.16 -17.49 21.06
C ASP A 236 -17.51 -17.68 19.69
N LEU A 237 -16.50 -16.86 19.35
CA LEU A 237 -15.77 -17.01 18.11
C LEU A 237 -14.95 -18.31 18.07
N SER A 238 -14.44 -18.76 19.21
CA SER A 238 -13.75 -20.05 19.32
C SER A 238 -14.68 -21.22 19.03
N LYS A 239 -15.93 -21.18 19.50
CA LYS A 239 -16.96 -22.16 19.12
C LYS A 239 -17.19 -22.17 17.61
N VAL A 240 -17.23 -21.00 16.97
CA VAL A 240 -17.34 -20.93 15.50
C VAL A 240 -16.14 -21.58 14.83
N THR A 241 -14.90 -21.29 15.26
CA THR A 241 -13.70 -21.91 14.66
C THR A 241 -13.63 -23.42 14.86
N LEU A 242 -14.24 -23.96 15.94
CA LEU A 242 -14.34 -25.40 16.15
C LEU A 242 -15.38 -26.06 15.23
N LEU A 243 -16.51 -25.37 15.00
CA LEU A 243 -17.58 -25.86 14.13
C LEU A 243 -17.25 -25.71 12.64
N TYR A 244 -16.47 -24.68 12.29
CA TYR A 244 -16.13 -24.28 10.92
C TYR A 244 -14.62 -23.93 10.85
N PRO A 245 -13.73 -24.94 10.72
CA PRO A 245 -12.28 -24.78 10.88
C PRO A 245 -11.57 -23.96 9.79
N ASP A 246 -12.25 -23.67 8.68
CA ASP A 246 -11.73 -22.85 7.59
C ASP A 246 -12.57 -21.57 7.38
N ASP A 247 -13.35 -21.16 8.38
CA ASP A 247 -14.11 -19.91 8.32
C ASP A 247 -13.17 -18.69 8.55
N GLU A 248 -12.78 -18.05 7.44
CA GLU A 248 -11.91 -16.86 7.44
C GLU A 248 -12.46 -15.75 8.37
N THR A 249 -13.78 -15.54 8.35
CA THR A 249 -14.43 -14.46 9.11
C THR A 249 -14.31 -14.68 10.61
N ALA A 250 -14.46 -15.92 11.09
CA ALA A 250 -14.35 -16.27 12.49
C ALA A 250 -12.94 -16.03 13.04
N PHE A 251 -11.90 -16.47 12.32
CA PHE A 251 -10.51 -16.19 12.71
C PHE A 251 -10.21 -14.70 12.68
N PHE A 252 -10.63 -13.99 11.64
CA PHE A 252 -10.40 -12.54 11.55
C PHE A 252 -11.05 -11.79 12.72
N LEU A 253 -12.32 -12.08 13.03
CA LEU A 253 -13.03 -11.45 14.13
C LEU A 253 -12.41 -11.81 15.49
N ARG A 254 -11.95 -13.07 15.68
CA ARG A 254 -11.30 -13.48 16.93
C ARG A 254 -9.93 -12.85 17.10
N GLY A 255 -9.16 -12.74 16.02
CA GLY A 255 -7.92 -11.99 15.99
C GLY A 255 -8.11 -10.52 16.34
N VAL A 256 -9.17 -9.87 15.84
CA VAL A 256 -9.55 -8.51 16.24
C VAL A 256 -9.90 -8.43 17.72
N ALA A 257 -10.67 -9.37 18.25
CA ALA A 257 -11.01 -9.41 19.68
C ALA A 257 -9.78 -9.63 20.57
N TYR A 258 -8.86 -10.51 20.17
CA TYR A 258 -7.57 -10.70 20.87
C TYR A 258 -6.70 -9.44 20.83
N HIS A 259 -6.64 -8.76 19.68
CA HIS A 259 -5.87 -7.53 19.52
C HIS A 259 -6.41 -6.42 20.43
N GLU A 260 -7.73 -6.20 20.44
CA GLU A 260 -8.38 -5.21 21.32
C GLU A 260 -8.27 -5.59 22.81
N PHE A 261 -8.06 -6.87 23.12
CA PHE A 261 -7.77 -7.38 24.46
C PHE A 261 -6.26 -7.44 24.79
N ASN A 262 -5.41 -6.78 23.99
CA ASN A 262 -3.95 -6.74 24.13
C ASN A 262 -3.25 -8.12 24.10
N GLN A 263 -3.91 -9.15 23.58
CA GLN A 263 -3.33 -10.48 23.35
C GLN A 263 -2.75 -10.58 21.94
N PHE A 264 -1.75 -9.75 21.66
CA PHE A 264 -1.21 -9.57 20.31
C PHE A 264 -0.66 -10.86 19.67
N GLN A 265 -0.05 -11.75 20.45
CA GLN A 265 0.45 -13.03 19.92
C GLN A 265 -0.70 -13.95 19.44
N ASN A 266 -1.82 -13.99 20.18
CA ASN A 266 -3.00 -14.75 19.76
C ASN A 266 -3.65 -14.12 18.53
N ALA A 267 -3.69 -12.78 18.45
CA ALA A 267 -4.14 -12.08 17.27
C ALA A 267 -3.28 -12.38 16.04
N ILE A 268 -1.96 -12.41 16.18
CA ILE A 268 -1.02 -12.79 15.11
C ILE A 268 -1.30 -14.20 14.59
N ASN A 269 -1.56 -15.16 15.48
CA ASN A 269 -1.86 -16.53 15.10
C ASN A 269 -3.16 -16.60 14.27
N ASP A 270 -4.22 -15.94 14.72
CA ASP A 270 -5.51 -15.91 14.03
C ASP A 270 -5.42 -15.17 12.68
N PHE A 271 -4.77 -14.00 12.63
CA PHE A 271 -4.54 -13.30 11.35
C PHE A 271 -3.65 -14.11 10.42
N SER A 272 -2.69 -14.88 10.95
CA SER A 272 -1.88 -15.78 10.13
C SER A 272 -2.69 -16.90 9.50
N LYS A 273 -3.64 -17.49 10.23
CA LYS A 273 -4.61 -18.46 9.69
C LYS A 273 -5.50 -17.83 8.62
N VAL A 274 -5.93 -16.57 8.79
CA VAL A 274 -6.63 -15.84 7.72
C VAL A 274 -5.74 -15.70 6.48
N THR A 275 -4.47 -15.28 6.63
CA THR A 275 -3.56 -15.14 5.48
C THR A 275 -3.14 -16.46 4.83
N SER A 276 -3.28 -17.60 5.53
CA SER A 276 -3.03 -18.91 4.91
C SER A 276 -4.22 -19.42 4.10
N ILE A 277 -5.45 -19.06 4.51
CA ILE A 277 -6.68 -19.32 3.74
C ILE A 277 -6.76 -18.36 2.54
N ASN A 278 -6.50 -17.07 2.78
CA ASN A 278 -6.57 -16.00 1.79
C ASN A 278 -5.29 -15.15 1.84
N PRO A 279 -4.28 -15.47 1.00
CA PRO A 279 -2.99 -14.76 0.97
C PRO A 279 -3.07 -13.27 0.60
N GLU A 280 -4.19 -12.81 0.03
CA GLU A 280 -4.43 -11.44 -0.40
C GLU A 280 -5.40 -10.69 0.54
N SER A 281 -5.71 -11.25 1.72
CA SER A 281 -6.58 -10.62 2.71
C SER A 281 -5.93 -9.35 3.29
N PHE A 282 -6.21 -8.21 2.67
CA PHE A 282 -5.60 -6.91 2.98
C PHE A 282 -5.79 -6.50 4.45
N ASN A 283 -7.02 -6.68 4.96
CA ASN A 283 -7.34 -6.37 6.36
C ASN A 283 -6.53 -7.24 7.33
N ALA A 284 -6.34 -8.54 7.04
CA ALA A 284 -5.63 -9.45 7.93
C ALA A 284 -4.13 -9.19 7.93
N ILE A 285 -3.53 -8.93 6.76
CA ILE A 285 -2.10 -8.56 6.65
C ILE A 285 -1.84 -7.27 7.42
N TYR A 286 -2.65 -6.23 7.22
CA TYR A 286 -2.52 -4.97 7.96
C TYR A 286 -2.67 -5.17 9.47
N LYS A 287 -3.70 -5.91 9.92
CA LYS A 287 -3.92 -6.15 11.35
C LYS A 287 -2.82 -7.01 11.98
N ARG A 288 -2.23 -7.93 11.22
CA ARG A 288 -1.07 -8.71 11.67
C ARG A 288 0.19 -7.85 11.78
N ALA A 289 0.45 -6.98 10.81
CA ALA A 289 1.55 -6.01 10.86
C ALA A 289 1.44 -5.16 12.13
N ASN A 290 0.26 -4.60 12.39
CA ASN A 290 0.02 -3.80 13.58
C ASN A 290 0.22 -4.62 14.88
N ALA A 291 -0.23 -5.88 14.92
CA ALA A 291 0.00 -6.75 16.06
C ALA A 291 1.50 -7.08 16.27
N TYR A 292 2.28 -7.23 15.18
CA TYR A 292 3.73 -7.38 15.25
C TYR A 292 4.41 -6.13 15.83
N GLU A 293 3.97 -4.93 15.46
CA GLU A 293 4.47 -3.68 16.06
C GLU A 293 4.23 -3.63 17.56
N GLN A 294 3.05 -4.03 18.02
CA GLN A 294 2.69 -3.99 19.45
C GLN A 294 3.55 -4.91 20.31
N ILE A 295 4.14 -5.97 19.73
CA ILE A 295 5.09 -6.86 20.42
C ILE A 295 6.55 -6.52 20.11
N GLY A 296 6.83 -5.40 19.43
CA GLY A 296 8.17 -4.94 19.08
C GLY A 296 8.85 -5.73 17.95
N ASN A 297 8.11 -6.58 17.22
CA ASN A 297 8.65 -7.31 16.07
C ASN A 297 8.57 -6.48 14.78
N PHE A 298 9.34 -5.39 14.73
CA PHE A 298 9.30 -4.43 13.63
C PHE A 298 9.70 -5.03 12.28
N GLU A 299 10.62 -5.99 12.26
CA GLU A 299 11.04 -6.67 11.03
C GLU A 299 9.85 -7.38 10.33
N LYS A 300 9.04 -8.12 11.09
CA LYS A 300 7.86 -8.78 10.53
C LYS A 300 6.73 -7.80 10.21
N ALA A 301 6.58 -6.73 10.99
CA ALA A 301 5.62 -5.68 10.70
C ALA A 301 5.93 -4.99 9.36
N ILE A 302 7.20 -4.61 9.13
CA ILE A 302 7.67 -4.03 7.87
C ILE A 302 7.37 -4.97 6.70
N LYS A 303 7.72 -6.26 6.81
CA LYS A 303 7.43 -7.25 5.76
C LYS A 303 5.94 -7.34 5.40
N ASP A 304 5.05 -7.31 6.40
CA ASP A 304 3.60 -7.33 6.14
C ASP A 304 3.12 -6.00 5.52
N TYR A 305 3.65 -4.85 5.95
CA TYR A 305 3.31 -3.55 5.35
C TYR A 305 3.82 -3.41 3.91
N GLU A 306 5.03 -3.86 3.61
CA GLU A 306 5.58 -3.91 2.25
C GLU A 306 4.74 -4.82 1.36
N LYS A 307 4.24 -5.95 1.90
CA LYS A 307 3.33 -6.83 1.17
C LYS A 307 2.05 -6.10 0.75
N LEU A 308 1.54 -5.16 1.53
CA LEU A 308 0.37 -4.36 1.14
C LEU A 308 0.65 -3.45 -0.06
N LEU A 309 1.89 -2.95 -0.21
CA LEU A 309 2.28 -2.07 -1.32
C LEU A 309 2.25 -2.77 -2.68
N VAL A 310 2.43 -4.09 -2.71
CA VAL A 310 2.44 -4.89 -3.95
C VAL A 310 1.08 -5.50 -4.29
N LEU A 311 0.13 -5.53 -3.34
CA LEU A 311 -1.22 -6.04 -3.59
C LEU A 311 -2.05 -5.03 -4.39
N LYS A 312 -2.73 -5.54 -5.44
CA LYS A 312 -3.64 -4.73 -6.26
C LYS A 312 -5.06 -4.82 -5.70
N GLN A 313 -5.41 -3.95 -4.75
CA GLN A 313 -6.80 -3.71 -4.34
C GLN A 313 -7.15 -2.23 -4.50
N LYS A 314 -8.29 -1.95 -5.15
CA LYS A 314 -8.79 -0.60 -5.46
C LYS A 314 -10.18 -0.40 -4.89
N ASP A 315 -10.32 -0.66 -3.59
CA ASP A 315 -11.49 -0.22 -2.84
C ASP A 315 -11.05 0.85 -1.81
N PRO A 316 -11.92 1.83 -1.47
CA PRO A 316 -11.54 2.95 -0.60
C PRO A 316 -11.01 2.54 0.78
N LYS A 317 -11.44 1.38 1.29
CA LYS A 317 -10.99 0.90 2.61
C LYS A 317 -9.55 0.40 2.52
N SER A 318 -9.22 -0.35 1.47
CA SER A 318 -7.85 -0.82 1.23
C SER A 318 -6.90 0.34 0.94
N GLU A 319 -7.33 1.37 0.21
CA GLU A 319 -6.53 2.59 0.00
C GLU A 319 -6.21 3.31 1.31
N LYS A 320 -7.19 3.46 2.20
CA LYS A 320 -6.95 4.04 3.53
C LYS A 320 -5.93 3.24 4.33
N LEU A 321 -6.08 1.92 4.38
CA LEU A 321 -5.14 1.04 5.08
C LEU A 321 -3.75 1.06 4.45
N LEU A 322 -3.65 1.25 3.14
CA LEU A 322 -2.39 1.42 2.41
C LEU A 322 -1.68 2.72 2.82
N GLU A 323 -2.40 3.82 2.92
CA GLU A 323 -1.84 5.10 3.39
C GLU A 323 -1.38 4.99 4.85
N GLU A 324 -2.17 4.35 5.71
CA GLU A 324 -1.76 4.05 7.08
C GLU A 324 -0.49 3.18 7.11
N ALA A 325 -0.41 2.14 6.26
CA ALA A 325 0.78 1.28 6.15
C ALA A 325 2.02 2.04 5.69
N LYS A 326 1.89 2.93 4.69
CA LYS A 326 3.00 3.79 4.23
C LYS A 326 3.49 4.71 5.35
N ALA A 327 2.57 5.31 6.11
CA ALA A 327 2.92 6.13 7.26
C ALA A 327 3.63 5.30 8.35
N ARG A 328 3.16 4.08 8.64
CA ARG A 328 3.85 3.18 9.57
C ARG A 328 5.24 2.78 9.06
N LEU A 329 5.40 2.45 7.78
CA LEU A 329 6.72 2.16 7.20
C LEU A 329 7.68 3.34 7.30
N TYR A 330 7.19 4.55 7.05
CA TYR A 330 7.98 5.77 7.25
C TYR A 330 8.45 5.91 8.70
N GLU A 331 7.56 5.76 9.68
CA GLU A 331 7.91 5.85 11.09
C GLU A 331 8.82 4.70 11.57
N LEU A 332 8.59 3.46 11.10
CA LEU A 332 9.40 2.30 11.45
C LEU A 332 10.81 2.34 10.84
N GLY A 333 10.97 2.99 9.69
CA GLY A 333 12.27 3.25 9.06
C GLY A 333 12.95 4.52 9.53
N ARG A 334 12.31 5.32 10.40
CA ARG A 334 12.79 6.64 10.81
C ARG A 334 14.13 6.55 11.54
N GLU A 335 15.11 7.19 10.94
CA GLU A 335 16.40 7.48 11.55
C GLU A 335 16.37 8.87 12.21
N GLU A 336 17.10 9.06 13.32
CA GLU A 336 17.26 10.37 13.99
C GLU A 336 18.62 11.02 13.74
N LYS A 337 19.60 10.24 13.25
CA LYS A 337 20.93 10.77 12.99
C LYS A 337 20.89 11.57 11.68
N PRO A 338 21.49 12.77 11.66
CA PRO A 338 21.55 13.56 10.44
C PRO A 338 22.68 13.07 9.52
N PRO A 339 22.58 13.33 8.20
CA PRO A 339 23.59 12.93 7.24
C PRO A 339 25.00 13.39 7.59
N SER A 340 26.00 12.54 7.42
CA SER A 340 27.40 12.90 7.64
C SER A 340 28.04 13.51 6.39
N ILE A 341 28.59 14.73 6.52
CA ILE A 341 29.26 15.44 5.42
C ILE A 341 30.78 15.36 5.61
N LEU A 342 31.49 14.85 4.60
CA LEU A 342 32.94 14.74 4.56
C LEU A 342 33.51 15.52 3.37
N VAL A 343 34.28 16.58 3.63
CA VAL A 343 35.04 17.27 2.58
C VAL A 343 36.37 16.54 2.36
N ILE A 344 36.57 16.02 1.15
CA ILE A 344 37.73 15.19 0.77
C ILE A 344 38.87 16.05 0.20
N HIS A 345 38.54 17.04 -0.63
CA HIS A 345 39.54 17.91 -1.25
C HIS A 345 38.96 19.31 -1.55
N PRO A 346 39.70 20.40 -1.28
CA PRO A 346 40.92 20.46 -0.46
C PRO A 346 40.61 19.97 0.97
N SER A 347 41.55 19.24 1.57
CA SER A 347 41.36 18.75 2.93
C SER A 347 41.25 19.95 3.88
N PRO A 348 40.22 20.03 4.75
CA PRO A 348 40.14 21.06 5.77
C PRO A 348 41.39 21.04 6.65
N LYS A 349 41.96 22.22 6.93
CA LYS A 349 43.13 22.36 7.81
C LYS A 349 42.75 22.18 9.28
N ASN A 350 41.51 22.55 9.60
CA ASN A 350 40.87 22.34 10.89
C ASN A 350 39.34 22.27 10.68
N THR A 351 38.57 22.19 11.76
CA THR A 351 37.10 22.04 11.70
C THR A 351 36.39 23.16 10.94
N ASN A 352 36.99 24.34 10.79
CA ASN A 352 36.32 25.54 10.31
C ASN A 352 37.03 26.24 9.15
N ASN A 353 38.14 25.71 8.61
CA ASN A 353 38.93 26.41 7.60
C ASN A 353 39.43 25.48 6.47
N ILE A 354 39.21 25.91 5.24
CA ILE A 354 39.78 25.32 4.03
C ILE A 354 40.70 26.36 3.39
N GLU A 355 41.94 25.95 3.13
CA GLU A 355 42.88 26.77 2.37
C GLU A 355 42.68 26.55 0.88
N ILE A 356 42.62 27.65 0.14
CA ILE A 356 42.48 27.67 -1.31
C ILE A 356 43.65 28.41 -1.95
N PRO A 357 44.10 28.02 -3.15
CA PRO A 357 45.21 28.69 -3.82
C PRO A 357 44.93 30.19 -4.02
N GLY A 358 45.86 31.04 -3.61
CA GLY A 358 45.70 32.49 -3.58
C GLY A 358 45.29 33.11 -4.93
N ASN A 359 45.87 32.63 -6.02
CA ASN A 359 45.63 33.12 -7.38
C ASN A 359 44.49 32.42 -8.13
N SER A 360 43.80 31.45 -7.51
CA SER A 360 42.74 30.73 -8.21
C SER A 360 41.42 31.48 -8.14
N ASP A 361 40.76 31.62 -9.30
CA ASP A 361 39.40 32.14 -9.43
C ASP A 361 38.34 31.06 -9.16
N GLU A 362 38.72 29.79 -9.27
CA GLU A 362 37.83 28.65 -9.08
C GLU A 362 38.53 27.52 -8.35
N VAL A 363 37.83 26.84 -7.44
CA VAL A 363 38.35 25.66 -6.74
C VAL A 363 37.36 24.52 -6.88
N LEU A 364 37.89 23.34 -7.16
CA LEU A 364 37.12 22.11 -7.19
C LEU A 364 37.05 21.53 -5.77
N ILE A 365 35.85 21.47 -5.21
CA ILE A 365 35.58 20.82 -3.94
C ILE A 365 35.08 19.41 -4.21
N LYS A 366 35.78 18.41 -3.68
CA LYS A 366 35.32 17.02 -3.62
C LYS A 366 34.78 16.75 -2.22
N LEU A 367 33.56 16.24 -2.12
CA LEU A 367 32.93 15.88 -0.84
C LEU A 367 32.13 14.57 -0.95
N SER A 368 31.85 13.94 0.18
CA SER A 368 31.00 12.75 0.29
C SER A 368 29.96 12.98 1.37
N ILE A 369 28.74 12.56 1.10
CA ILE A 369 27.63 12.54 2.06
C ILE A 369 27.25 11.09 2.28
N ILE A 370 27.12 10.68 3.54
CA ILE A 370 26.83 9.30 3.95
C ILE A 370 25.72 9.36 5.00
N ASP A 371 24.71 8.51 4.84
CA ASP A 371 23.60 8.39 5.77
C ASP A 371 23.00 6.98 5.72
N ASP A 372 22.36 6.52 6.80
CA ASP A 372 21.65 5.22 6.79
C ASP A 372 20.26 5.35 6.13
N SER A 373 19.79 6.59 5.94
CA SER A 373 18.57 6.93 5.21
C SER A 373 18.83 7.61 3.85
N LYS A 374 17.78 7.73 3.02
CA LYS A 374 17.90 8.41 1.72
C LYS A 374 18.05 9.92 1.93
N ILE A 375 18.87 10.55 1.09
CA ILE A 375 19.05 12.01 1.11
C ILE A 375 17.91 12.69 0.35
N LYS A 376 17.25 13.67 0.99
CA LYS A 376 16.16 14.45 0.41
C LYS A 376 16.67 15.66 -0.37
N ASN A 377 17.62 16.40 0.18
CA ASN A 377 18.22 17.53 -0.52
C ASN A 377 19.64 17.83 -0.05
N ILE A 378 20.40 18.49 -0.93
CA ILE A 378 21.73 18.99 -0.65
C ILE A 378 21.82 20.42 -1.17
N LEU A 379 22.32 21.32 -0.33
CA LEU A 379 22.55 22.73 -0.65
C LEU A 379 24.04 23.05 -0.51
N ILE A 380 24.63 23.67 -1.52
CA ILE A 380 25.99 24.22 -1.46
C ILE A 380 25.88 25.73 -1.70
N ASN A 381 26.26 26.51 -0.70
CA ASN A 381 26.06 27.97 -0.68
C ASN A 381 24.64 28.36 -1.09
N ASP A 382 23.66 27.72 -0.44
CA ASP A 382 22.21 27.93 -0.63
C ASP A 382 21.67 27.54 -2.02
N LYS A 383 22.49 26.90 -2.87
CA LYS A 383 22.06 26.36 -4.17
C LYS A 383 21.88 24.85 -4.11
N SER A 384 20.73 24.38 -4.62
CA SER A 384 20.44 22.94 -4.70
C SER A 384 21.32 22.24 -5.73
N VAL A 385 21.76 21.03 -5.37
CA VAL A 385 22.59 20.17 -6.22
C VAL A 385 21.79 18.93 -6.60
N LEU A 386 21.88 18.52 -7.86
CA LEU A 386 21.27 17.27 -8.35
C LEU A 386 22.12 16.06 -7.96
N PHE A 387 21.46 14.98 -7.58
CA PHE A 387 22.09 13.70 -7.24
C PHE A 387 21.12 12.54 -7.51
N SER A 388 21.62 11.31 -7.44
CA SER A 388 20.79 10.11 -7.52
C SER A 388 20.11 9.87 -6.17
N GLU A 389 18.78 10.03 -6.12
CA GLU A 389 17.97 9.93 -4.89
C GLU A 389 18.05 8.55 -4.19
N ASP A 390 18.48 7.51 -4.92
CA ASP A 390 18.53 6.13 -4.42
C ASP A 390 19.85 5.72 -3.72
N SER A 391 20.72 6.67 -3.36
CA SER A 391 22.03 6.33 -2.78
C SER A 391 22.19 6.74 -1.32
N LEU A 392 22.58 5.78 -0.47
CA LEU A 392 23.01 5.98 0.93
C LEU A 392 24.40 6.64 1.03
N LYS A 393 25.14 6.73 -0.08
CA LYS A 393 26.46 7.36 -0.14
C LYS A 393 26.65 8.11 -1.45
N ILE A 394 26.72 9.43 -1.37
CA ILE A 394 26.81 10.29 -2.54
C ILE A 394 28.15 11.02 -2.57
N GLY A 395 28.89 10.86 -3.67
CA GLY A 395 30.11 11.62 -3.95
C GLY A 395 29.84 12.81 -4.86
N PHE A 396 30.38 13.98 -4.50
CA PHE A 396 30.21 15.22 -5.25
C PHE A 396 31.54 15.83 -5.67
N LEU A 397 31.53 16.48 -6.83
CA LEU A 397 32.57 17.35 -7.34
C LEU A 397 31.91 18.67 -7.72
N VAL A 398 32.23 19.73 -6.99
CA VAL A 398 31.59 21.04 -7.17
C VAL A 398 32.66 22.08 -7.43
N LYS A 399 32.52 22.79 -8.55
CA LYS A 399 33.41 23.90 -8.90
C LYS A 399 32.86 25.18 -8.28
N ILE A 400 33.67 25.89 -7.52
CA ILE A 400 33.24 27.07 -6.79
C ILE A 400 34.10 28.28 -7.16
N LYS A 401 33.45 29.36 -7.60
CA LYS A 401 34.09 30.64 -7.89
C LYS A 401 34.49 31.33 -6.60
N THR A 402 35.78 31.49 -6.36
CA THR A 402 36.36 31.94 -5.07
C THR A 402 36.44 33.46 -4.94
N LYS A 403 36.24 34.22 -6.03
CA LYS A 403 36.24 35.70 -6.00
C LYS A 403 35.09 36.28 -5.17
N GLU A 404 33.95 35.62 -5.16
CA GLU A 404 32.69 36.15 -4.60
C GLU A 404 32.32 35.54 -3.24
N ILE A 405 33.03 34.50 -2.79
CA ILE A 405 32.70 33.78 -1.58
C ILE A 405 33.86 33.77 -0.58
N LYS A 406 33.52 34.02 0.69
CA LYS A 406 34.45 33.96 1.82
C LYS A 406 34.26 32.70 2.68
N LYS A 407 33.18 31.96 2.42
CA LYS A 407 32.78 30.77 3.17
C LYS A 407 32.18 29.74 2.20
N LEU A 408 32.36 28.48 2.55
CA LEU A 408 31.72 27.34 1.93
C LEU A 408 30.73 26.75 2.93
N LYS A 409 29.43 26.88 2.65
CA LYS A 409 28.34 26.30 3.45
C LYS A 409 27.79 25.09 2.70
N ILE A 410 27.76 23.94 3.35
CA ILE A 410 27.22 22.69 2.82
C ILE A 410 26.13 22.23 3.78
N GLU A 411 24.94 22.00 3.26
CA GLU A 411 23.81 21.47 3.99
C GLU A 411 23.30 20.21 3.33
N SER A 412 23.01 19.19 4.13
CA SER A 412 22.38 17.95 3.68
C SER A 412 21.20 17.66 4.59
N THR A 413 20.08 17.30 3.98
CA THR A 413 18.85 16.93 4.68
C THR A 413 18.40 15.58 4.17
N ASP A 414 18.06 14.67 5.07
CA ASP A 414 17.51 13.36 4.71
C ASP A 414 15.98 13.37 4.48
N ILE A 415 15.41 12.22 4.12
CA ILE A 415 13.95 12.05 3.96
C ILE A 415 13.16 12.24 5.27
N TYR A 416 13.82 12.14 6.42
CA TYR A 416 13.25 12.35 7.75
C TYR A 416 13.39 13.79 8.27
N ASN A 417 13.99 14.67 7.47
CA ASN A 417 14.32 16.06 7.78
C ASN A 417 15.41 16.26 8.85
N ASN A 418 16.21 15.23 9.15
CA ASN A 418 17.42 15.43 9.92
C ASN A 418 18.43 16.18 9.03
N LYS A 419 19.05 17.20 9.59
CA LYS A 419 19.86 18.16 8.83
C LYS A 419 21.25 18.31 9.42
N THR A 420 22.26 18.22 8.57
CA THR A 420 23.63 18.63 8.87
C THR A 420 23.95 19.90 8.11
N SER A 421 24.59 20.86 8.77
CA SER A 421 25.07 22.11 8.18
C SER A 421 26.51 22.35 8.61
N ILE A 422 27.44 22.35 7.66
CA ILE A 422 28.85 22.64 7.91
C ILE A 422 29.23 23.89 7.14
N THR A 423 29.93 24.80 7.81
CA THR A 423 30.45 26.02 7.18
C THR A 423 31.95 26.13 7.40
N TYR A 424 32.70 26.14 6.30
CA TYR A 424 34.13 26.41 6.30
C TYR A 424 34.39 27.86 5.91
N LYS A 425 35.27 28.55 6.63
CA LYS A 425 35.92 29.76 6.14
C LYS A 425 36.88 29.36 5.00
N LEU A 426 36.85 30.13 3.92
CA LEU A 426 37.81 29.98 2.84
C LEU A 426 38.93 31.00 3.08
N SER A 427 40.14 30.51 3.30
CA SER A 427 41.32 31.34 3.44
C SER A 427 42.21 31.16 2.22
N ARG A 428 42.63 32.26 1.60
CA ARG A 428 43.58 32.23 0.49
C ARG A 428 44.98 32.01 1.05
N THR A 429 45.75 31.14 0.40
CA THR A 429 47.19 31.06 0.64
C THR A 429 47.85 32.37 0.22
N GLU A 430 48.97 32.72 0.83
CA GLU A 430 49.73 33.90 0.42
C GLU A 430 50.31 33.72 -1.00
N THR A 431 50.62 34.86 -1.63
CA THR A 431 51.07 34.94 -3.05
C THR A 431 52.37 35.71 -3.21
N ASN A 432 52.94 36.16 -2.10
CA ASN A 432 54.16 36.95 -2.07
C ASN A 432 55.35 36.01 -2.24
N ALA A 433 56.26 36.34 -3.13
CA ALA A 433 57.47 35.52 -3.24
C ALA A 433 58.40 35.76 -2.03
N PRO A 434 59.04 34.71 -1.48
CA PRO A 434 59.93 34.82 -0.32
C PRO A 434 61.08 35.81 -0.55
N LYS A 435 61.47 36.56 0.49
CA LYS A 435 62.62 37.47 0.45
C LYS A 435 63.90 36.83 0.96
N ALA A 436 64.99 36.93 0.21
CA ALA A 436 66.32 36.47 0.61
C ALA A 436 67.28 37.64 0.82
N GLU A 437 68.04 37.60 1.90
CA GLU A 437 69.12 38.53 2.21
C GLU A 437 70.39 37.76 2.57
N LEU A 438 71.54 38.23 2.10
CA LEU A 438 72.84 37.65 2.44
C LEU A 438 73.38 38.27 3.74
N ILE A 439 73.92 37.42 4.61
CA ILE A 439 74.61 37.78 5.85
C ILE A 439 76.12 37.72 5.64
N SER A 440 76.61 36.66 4.97
CA SER A 440 78.01 36.47 4.63
C SER A 440 78.13 35.79 3.26
N PRO A 441 78.92 36.31 2.31
CA PRO A 441 79.52 37.64 2.35
C PRO A 441 78.43 38.72 2.33
N TYR A 442 78.74 39.89 2.87
CA TYR A 442 77.82 41.02 2.83
C TYR A 442 77.62 41.47 1.38
N ALA A 443 76.36 41.64 0.98
CA ALA A 443 76.00 42.26 -0.29
C ALA A 443 75.53 43.70 -0.02
N SER A 444 75.99 44.65 -0.84
CA SER A 444 75.51 46.02 -0.81
C SER A 444 74.02 46.10 -1.16
N ASP A 445 73.37 47.24 -0.88
CA ASP A 445 71.97 47.49 -1.25
C ASP A 445 71.71 47.34 -2.77
N ASN A 446 72.76 47.51 -3.59
CA ASN A 446 72.72 47.34 -5.04
C ASN A 446 72.98 45.88 -5.49
N GLY A 447 73.16 44.95 -4.56
CA GLY A 447 73.40 43.54 -4.82
C GLY A 447 74.85 43.21 -5.21
N GLU A 448 75.83 44.05 -4.87
CA GLU A 448 77.24 43.76 -5.11
C GLU A 448 77.89 43.08 -3.90
N ILE A 449 78.58 41.97 -4.14
CA ILE A 449 79.37 41.24 -3.16
C ILE A 449 80.83 41.63 -3.33
N TYR A 450 81.42 42.20 -2.29
CA TYR A 450 82.84 42.52 -2.24
C TYR A 450 83.62 41.32 -1.71
N LEU A 451 84.38 40.68 -2.59
CA LEU A 451 85.22 39.55 -2.22
C LEU A 451 86.55 40.04 -1.67
N THR A 452 86.94 39.55 -0.49
CA THR A 452 88.20 39.92 0.16
C THR A 452 89.35 38.97 -0.19
N SER A 453 89.08 37.90 -0.95
CA SER A 453 90.07 36.94 -1.44
C SER A 453 89.68 36.35 -2.80
N ASN A 454 90.67 35.80 -3.51
CA ASN A 454 90.47 35.03 -4.74
C ASN A 454 90.17 33.54 -4.48
N ASP A 455 89.71 33.18 -3.26
CA ASP A 455 89.36 31.80 -2.95
C ASP A 455 88.18 31.35 -3.82
N PRO A 456 88.30 30.25 -4.57
CA PRO A 456 87.19 29.72 -5.34
C PRO A 456 86.06 29.20 -4.46
N ASN A 457 86.31 28.82 -3.20
CA ASN A 457 85.27 28.32 -2.31
C ASN A 457 84.72 29.45 -1.44
N LEU A 458 83.48 29.84 -1.70
CA LEU A 458 82.78 30.87 -0.95
C LEU A 458 81.76 30.25 0.00
N TYR A 459 81.94 30.48 1.29
CA TYR A 459 80.90 30.24 2.28
C TYR A 459 79.83 31.33 2.18
N ILE A 460 78.58 30.89 2.07
CA ILE A 460 77.40 31.75 2.02
C ILE A 460 76.55 31.47 3.25
N GLU A 461 76.13 32.52 3.93
CA GLU A 461 75.06 32.53 4.92
C GLU A 461 74.06 33.62 4.57
N GLY A 462 72.77 33.32 4.69
CA GLY A 462 71.70 34.30 4.50
C GLY A 462 70.48 34.00 5.37
N ARG A 463 69.49 34.88 5.29
CA ARG A 463 68.18 34.73 5.95
C ARG A 463 67.05 34.89 4.97
N ILE A 464 65.97 34.15 5.20
CA ILE A 464 64.72 34.30 4.47
C ILE A 464 63.70 35.04 5.32
N SER A 465 62.94 35.93 4.70
CA SER A 465 61.74 36.56 5.28
C SER A 465 60.54 36.29 4.40
N ASP A 466 59.55 35.60 4.93
CA ASP A 466 58.31 35.25 4.25
C ASP A 466 57.17 35.01 5.25
N GLU A 467 55.93 35.06 4.76
CA GLU A 467 54.73 34.71 5.54
C GLU A 467 54.54 33.18 5.63
N SER A 468 55.13 32.44 4.70
CA SER A 468 55.06 30.98 4.59
C SER A 468 56.37 30.28 5.01
N LYS A 469 56.25 28.97 5.26
CA LYS A 469 57.43 28.11 5.36
C LYS A 469 58.09 27.93 4.00
N ILE A 470 59.39 27.65 4.01
CA ILE A 470 60.20 27.55 2.79
C ILE A 470 60.31 26.10 2.33
N LYS A 471 59.85 25.85 1.10
CA LYS A 471 59.92 24.55 0.44
C LYS A 471 61.32 24.23 -0.07
N SER A 472 62.03 25.23 -0.60
CA SER A 472 63.40 25.06 -1.08
C SER A 472 64.17 26.37 -1.18
N ILE A 473 65.48 26.30 -0.97
CA ILE A 473 66.44 27.38 -1.21
C ILE A 473 67.56 26.81 -2.08
N LEU A 474 67.74 27.37 -3.29
CA LEU A 474 68.76 26.95 -4.25
C LEU A 474 69.77 28.08 -4.44
N ILE A 475 71.05 27.80 -4.22
CA ILE A 475 72.17 28.71 -4.50
C ILE A 475 72.89 28.20 -5.73
N ASN A 476 72.85 28.97 -6.83
CA ASN A 476 73.38 28.55 -8.14
C ASN A 476 72.85 27.18 -8.60
N GLY A 477 71.59 26.88 -8.26
CA GLY A 477 70.93 25.62 -8.57
C GLY A 477 71.22 24.48 -7.58
N VAL A 478 72.12 24.68 -6.62
CA VAL A 478 72.45 23.70 -5.57
C VAL A 478 71.61 23.96 -4.32
N LEU A 479 71.06 22.90 -3.71
CA LEU A 479 70.26 23.03 -2.50
C LEU A 479 71.11 23.54 -1.33
N ALA A 480 70.67 24.65 -0.73
CA ALA A 480 71.29 25.19 0.48
C ALA A 480 70.87 24.40 1.72
N SER A 481 71.71 24.41 2.75
CA SER A 481 71.36 23.88 4.08
C SER A 481 70.48 24.89 4.81
N TYR A 482 69.31 24.47 5.29
CA TYR A 482 68.41 25.27 6.11
C TYR A 482 67.47 24.37 6.93
N LYS A 483 66.69 24.93 7.86
CA LYS A 483 65.69 24.20 8.65
C LYS A 483 64.29 24.35 8.02
N PRO A 484 63.72 23.33 7.34
CA PRO A 484 62.46 23.46 6.61
C PRO A 484 61.24 23.74 7.50
N ASP A 485 61.29 23.28 8.75
CA ASP A 485 60.19 23.46 9.70
C ASP A 485 60.16 24.85 10.36
N GLN A 486 61.23 25.63 10.23
CA GLN A 486 61.37 26.95 10.83
C GLN A 486 60.78 28.02 9.90
N LEU A 487 59.93 28.90 10.45
CA LEU A 487 59.50 30.13 9.76
C LEU A 487 60.71 31.08 9.67
N ASN A 488 60.94 31.67 8.50
CA ASN A 488 62.07 32.57 8.26
C ASN A 488 63.44 31.93 8.58
N PRO A 489 63.78 30.80 7.94
CA PRO A 489 65.02 30.09 8.24
C PRO A 489 66.25 30.88 7.78
N LYS A 490 67.36 30.69 8.51
CA LYS A 490 68.69 30.95 7.96
C LYS A 490 69.08 29.84 7.00
N PHE A 491 69.89 30.16 6.01
CA PHE A 491 70.44 29.20 5.07
C PHE A 491 71.94 29.37 4.95
N SER A 492 72.65 28.29 4.62
CA SER A 492 74.05 28.34 4.27
C SER A 492 74.45 27.32 3.20
N ALA A 493 75.53 27.62 2.49
CA ALA A 493 76.16 26.69 1.54
C ALA A 493 77.63 27.06 1.34
N ASN A 494 78.45 26.09 0.94
CA ASN A 494 79.75 26.34 0.35
C ASN A 494 79.61 26.15 -1.16
N ILE A 495 80.01 27.15 -1.94
CA ILE A 495 79.93 27.09 -3.40
C ILE A 495 81.28 27.39 -4.04
N ASP A 496 81.53 26.77 -5.18
CA ASP A 496 82.67 27.12 -6.04
C ASP A 496 82.27 28.27 -6.99
N ILE A 497 83.01 29.37 -6.92
CA ILE A 497 82.81 30.60 -7.70
C ILE A 497 83.91 30.82 -8.77
N THR A 498 84.76 29.83 -9.10
CA THR A 498 85.92 29.97 -10.01
C THR A 498 85.60 30.64 -11.36
N ASN A 499 84.40 30.41 -11.92
CA ASN A 499 83.97 30.96 -13.20
C ASN A 499 82.60 31.67 -13.13
N GLN A 500 82.28 32.23 -11.96
CA GLN A 500 81.00 32.90 -11.72
C GLN A 500 81.21 34.41 -11.53
N ASN A 501 80.46 35.18 -12.31
CA ASN A 501 80.39 36.65 -12.17
C ASN A 501 79.22 37.09 -11.26
N GLU A 502 78.31 36.15 -10.98
CA GLU A 502 77.14 36.38 -10.15
C GLU A 502 76.79 35.15 -9.31
N LEU A 503 76.12 35.42 -8.20
CA LEU A 503 75.49 34.47 -7.31
C LEU A 503 73.98 34.58 -7.48
N SER A 504 73.32 33.44 -7.64
CA SER A 504 71.87 33.36 -7.66
C SER A 504 71.33 32.61 -6.46
N VAL A 505 70.34 33.18 -5.79
CA VAL A 505 69.60 32.54 -4.70
C VAL A 505 68.13 32.45 -5.12
N THR A 506 67.63 31.24 -5.39
CA THR A 506 66.22 31.00 -5.72
C THR A 506 65.53 30.41 -4.52
N VAL A 507 64.48 31.08 -4.05
CA VAL A 507 63.70 30.64 -2.89
C VAL A 507 62.29 30.31 -3.35
N THR A 508 61.74 29.22 -2.84
CA THR A 508 60.37 28.78 -3.11
C THR A 508 59.70 28.42 -1.79
N ASP A 509 58.50 28.95 -1.55
CA ASP A 509 57.69 28.59 -0.38
C ASP A 509 56.87 27.30 -0.59
N ILE A 510 56.18 26.87 0.46
CA ILE A 510 55.27 25.70 0.44
C ILE A 510 54.02 25.87 -0.44
N HIS A 511 53.69 27.10 -0.86
CA HIS A 511 52.61 27.41 -1.79
C HIS A 511 53.10 27.56 -3.24
N ASN A 512 54.40 27.35 -3.48
CA ASN A 512 55.12 27.48 -4.74
C ASN A 512 55.27 28.92 -5.26
N ASN A 513 55.13 29.97 -4.43
CA ASN A 513 55.62 31.27 -4.85
C ASN A 513 57.14 31.25 -4.80
N SER A 514 57.79 31.82 -5.82
CA SER A 514 59.24 31.74 -5.96
C SER A 514 59.84 33.01 -6.52
N LYS A 515 61.04 33.35 -6.04
CA LYS A 515 61.83 34.47 -6.55
C LYS A 515 63.30 34.12 -6.57
N LYS A 516 63.95 34.55 -7.66
CA LYS A 516 65.39 34.46 -7.87
C LYS A 516 66.02 35.82 -7.55
N TYR A 517 66.98 35.80 -6.65
CA TYR A 517 67.83 36.93 -6.27
C TYR A 517 69.16 36.78 -6.97
N LEU A 518 69.69 37.87 -7.52
CA LEU A 518 70.98 37.92 -8.20
C LEU A 518 71.88 38.88 -7.46
N PHE A 519 73.10 38.45 -7.16
CA PHE A 519 74.14 39.24 -6.53
C PHE A 519 75.38 39.19 -7.41
N LYS A 520 75.96 40.33 -7.77
CA LYS A 520 77.15 40.40 -8.63
C LYS A 520 78.41 40.39 -7.78
N PHE A 521 79.42 39.64 -8.19
CA PHE A 521 80.73 39.74 -7.55
C PHE A 521 81.47 40.96 -8.08
N ASN A 522 82.06 41.76 -7.18
CA ASN A 522 82.98 42.82 -7.56
C ASN A 522 84.36 42.19 -7.80
N ARG A 523 84.56 41.67 -9.00
CA ARG A 523 85.80 41.03 -9.47
C ARG A 523 86.35 41.75 -10.68
#